data_AF-R0GVU0-F1
#
_entry.id   AF-R0GVU0-F1
#
_cell.length_a   1.000
_cell.length_b   1.000
_cell.length_c   1.000
_cell.angle_alpha   90.00
_cell.angle_beta   90.00
_cell.angle_gamma   90.00
#
_symmetry.space_group_name_H-M   'P 1'
#
loop_
_entity.id
_entity.type
_entity.pdbx_description
1 polymer ?
#
loop_
_entity_poly.entity_id
_entity_poly.type
_entity_poly.pdbx_seq_one_letter_code
_entity_poly.pdbx_strand_id
1 'polypeptide(L)'
;MASISLTGVSIAIICFLIFHCFLFKKPIYRFLIISWPVVGMIPGLFLVLHRIFDFTVELLESTELTFTFKGPWFAGMDMLLTADPVNIHYLVNSNFSNFAKGSDFKEVFDAFEGALLTKDSVAWKNQRKATQVMINHQGFQRLSMTEEGTTVDLQDVFRRFTFDT
;
A
#
# COMPACT_ATOMS: atom_id res chain seq x y z
N MET A 1 5.74 38.55 27.08
CA MET A 1 4.45 38.04 27.63
C MET A 1 3.63 37.25 26.60
N ALA A 2 3.60 37.63 25.31
CA ALA A 2 2.85 36.89 24.27
C ALA A 2 3.41 35.49 23.89
N SER A 3 4.70 35.21 24.10
CA SER A 3 5.30 33.90 23.80
C SER A 3 4.86 32.81 24.77
N ILE A 4 4.68 33.15 26.06
CA ILE A 4 4.28 32.22 27.12
C ILE A 4 2.83 31.75 26.92
N SER A 5 1.95 32.65 26.45
CA SER A 5 0.57 32.29 26.08
C SER A 5 0.52 31.38 24.85
N LEU A 6 1.37 31.61 23.85
CA LEU A 6 1.41 30.78 22.65
C LEU A 6 1.87 29.35 22.96
N THR A 7 2.90 29.19 23.80
CA THR A 7 3.36 27.86 24.24
C THR A 7 2.29 27.11 25.03
N GLY A 8 1.56 27.81 25.90
CA GLY A 8 0.47 27.20 26.68
C GLY A 8 -0.69 26.73 25.80
N VAL A 9 -1.07 27.52 24.79
CA VAL A 9 -2.10 27.14 23.81
C VAL A 9 -1.66 25.94 22.98
N SER A 10 -0.41 25.93 22.49
CA SER A 10 0.12 24.78 21.75
C SER A 10 0.14 23.50 22.58
N ILE A 11 0.55 23.57 23.85
CA ILE A 11 0.53 22.42 24.76
C ILE A 11 -0.91 21.94 25.00
N ALA A 12 -1.85 22.85 25.25
CA ALA A 12 -3.26 22.49 25.44
C ALA A 12 -3.86 21.81 24.21
N ILE A 13 -3.54 22.28 23.00
CA ILE A 13 -3.96 21.66 21.75
C ILE A 13 -3.34 20.26 21.61
N ILE A 14 -2.05 20.10 21.87
CA ILE A 14 -1.37 18.79 21.83
C ILE A 14 -1.99 17.83 22.84
N CYS A 15 -2.21 18.26 24.08
CA CYS A 15 -2.86 17.45 25.12
C CYS A 15 -4.29 17.06 24.73
N PHE A 16 -5.06 17.99 24.14
CA PHE A 16 -6.41 17.69 23.66
C PHE A 16 -6.39 16.69 22.51
N LEU A 17 -5.47 16.81 21.55
CA LEU A 17 -5.30 15.86 20.45
C LEU A 17 -4.90 14.49 20.97
N ILE A 18 -3.93 14.40 21.89
CA ILE A 18 -3.52 13.14 22.52
C ILE A 18 -4.69 12.51 23.26
N PHE A 19 -5.40 13.27 24.08
CA PHE A 19 -6.56 12.80 24.83
C PHE A 19 -7.69 12.33 23.90
N HIS A 20 -7.94 13.06 22.81
CA HIS A 20 -8.89 12.65 21.79
C HIS A 20 -8.43 11.36 21.08
N CYS A 21 -7.15 11.20 20.75
CA CYS A 21 -6.63 9.95 20.21
C CYS A 21 -6.80 8.77 21.21
N PHE A 22 -6.60 9.02 22.51
CA PHE A 22 -6.76 8.00 23.55
C PHE A 22 -8.21 7.65 23.89
N LEU A 23 -9.12 8.63 23.87
CA LEU A 23 -10.54 8.41 24.17
C LEU A 23 -11.29 7.85 22.98
N PHE A 24 -10.95 8.28 21.77
CA PHE A 24 -11.51 7.74 20.56
C PHE A 24 -10.71 6.50 20.13
N LYS A 25 -10.60 5.51 21.03
CA LYS A 25 -10.42 4.09 20.67
C LYS A 25 -11.66 3.54 19.94
N LYS A 26 -12.23 4.35 19.05
CA LYS A 26 -13.14 3.85 18.03
C LYS A 26 -12.29 2.94 17.15
N PRO A 27 -12.86 1.84 16.68
CA PRO A 27 -12.10 0.92 15.90
C PRO A 27 -11.59 1.64 14.65
N ILE A 28 -10.31 1.47 14.39
CA ILE A 28 -9.50 2.23 13.43
C ILE A 28 -10.16 2.26 12.03
N TYR A 29 -10.95 1.24 11.68
CA TYR A 29 -11.74 1.18 10.45
C TYR A 29 -12.70 2.37 10.27
N ARG A 30 -13.31 2.91 11.33
CA ARG A 30 -14.19 4.08 11.21
C ARG A 30 -13.45 5.33 10.76
N PHE A 31 -12.18 5.49 11.17
CA PHE A 31 -11.39 6.64 10.79
C PHE A 31 -11.03 6.63 9.31
N LEU A 32 -10.78 5.45 8.74
CA LEU A 32 -10.48 5.33 7.32
C LEU A 32 -11.72 5.53 6.44
N ILE A 33 -12.90 5.12 6.91
CA ILE A 33 -14.20 5.35 6.22
C ILE A 33 -14.56 6.85 6.16
N ILE A 34 -14.00 7.69 7.04
CA ILE A 34 -14.23 9.13 6.99
C ILE A 34 -13.48 9.74 5.81
N SER A 35 -14.23 10.08 4.77
CA SER A 35 -13.72 10.89 3.65
C SER A 35 -13.78 12.37 4.01
N TRP A 36 -12.62 13.02 4.07
CA TRP A 36 -12.51 14.46 4.28
C TRP A 36 -12.77 15.21 2.96
N PRO A 37 -13.42 16.39 2.98
CA PRO A 37 -13.85 17.07 1.75
C PRO A 37 -12.75 17.37 0.73
N VAL A 38 -11.52 17.65 1.19
CA VAL A 38 -10.40 18.07 0.32
C VAL A 38 -9.42 16.94 0.08
N VAL A 39 -9.04 16.22 1.14
CA VAL A 39 -7.95 15.23 1.14
C VAL A 39 -8.46 13.78 1.08
N GLY A 40 -9.78 13.58 1.04
CA GLY A 40 -10.39 12.25 1.00
C GLY A 40 -10.03 11.42 2.24
N MET A 41 -9.68 10.16 2.00
CA MET A 41 -9.40 9.16 3.04
C MET A 41 -7.90 9.08 3.40
N ILE A 42 -7.07 9.94 2.80
CA ILE A 42 -5.61 10.00 3.00
C ILE A 42 -5.21 10.20 4.48
N PRO A 43 -5.84 11.10 5.27
CA PRO A 43 -5.46 11.25 6.68
C PRO A 43 -5.71 9.97 7.49
N GLY A 44 -6.80 9.27 7.20
CA GLY A 44 -7.09 7.97 7.80
C GLY A 44 -6.00 6.95 7.45
N LEU A 45 -5.61 6.89 6.16
CA LEU A 45 -4.54 6.01 5.69
C LEU A 45 -3.22 6.23 6.44
N PHE A 46 -2.80 7.49 6.63
CA PHE A 46 -1.56 7.83 7.36
C PHE A 46 -1.51 7.28 8.79
N LEU A 47 -2.64 7.29 9.50
CA LEU A 47 -2.72 6.77 10.87
C LEU A 47 -2.54 5.24 10.93
N VAL A 48 -2.85 4.55 9.82
CA VAL A 48 -2.85 3.08 9.76
C VAL A 48 -1.68 2.52 8.95
N LEU A 49 -0.81 3.37 8.40
CA LEU A 49 0.35 2.92 7.62
C LEU A 49 1.22 1.90 8.37
N HIS A 50 1.39 2.06 9.68
CA HIS A 50 2.17 1.14 10.52
C HIS A 50 1.60 -0.29 10.55
N ARG A 51 0.30 -0.46 10.27
CA ARG A 51 -0.41 -1.75 10.27
C ARG A 51 -1.22 -1.92 8.99
N ILE A 52 -0.72 -1.40 7.87
CA ILE A 52 -1.49 -1.26 6.63
C ILE A 52 -2.00 -2.61 6.10
N PHE A 53 -1.20 -3.67 6.21
CA PHE A 53 -1.58 -5.00 5.71
C PHE A 53 -2.69 -5.63 6.53
N ASP A 54 -2.53 -5.74 7.86
CA ASP A 54 -3.58 -6.33 8.71
C ASP A 54 -4.86 -5.51 8.61
N PHE A 55 -4.73 -4.18 8.58
CA PHE A 55 -5.88 -3.30 8.42
C PHE A 55 -6.58 -3.49 7.07
N THR A 56 -5.84 -3.69 5.98
CA THR A 56 -6.43 -3.93 4.66
C THR A 56 -7.23 -5.23 4.68
N VAL A 57 -6.73 -6.28 5.34
CA VAL A 57 -7.48 -7.54 5.52
C VAL A 57 -8.76 -7.29 6.33
N GLU A 58 -8.66 -6.68 7.51
CA GLU A 58 -9.83 -6.33 8.34
C GLU A 58 -10.87 -5.51 7.56
N LEU A 59 -10.40 -4.54 6.76
CA LEU A 59 -11.24 -3.68 5.94
C LEU A 59 -11.98 -4.49 4.89
N LEU A 60 -11.28 -5.31 4.10
CA LEU A 60 -11.92 -6.09 3.04
C LEU A 60 -12.87 -7.16 3.59
N GLU A 61 -12.53 -7.79 4.72
CA GLU A 61 -13.46 -8.70 5.42
C GLU A 61 -14.74 -7.98 5.84
N SER A 62 -14.62 -6.72 6.28
CA SER A 62 -15.78 -5.90 6.68
C SER A 62 -16.59 -5.35 5.50
N THR A 63 -16.02 -5.29 4.29
CA THR A 63 -16.63 -4.67 3.10
C THR A 63 -16.81 -5.67 1.95
N GLU A 64 -17.32 -6.87 2.22
CA GLU A 64 -17.64 -7.88 1.18
C GLU A 64 -16.49 -8.11 0.17
N LEU A 65 -15.25 -8.03 0.64
CA LEU A 65 -14.01 -8.16 -0.15
C LEU A 65 -13.79 -7.08 -1.22
N THR A 66 -14.57 -6.00 -1.25
CA THR A 66 -14.39 -4.89 -2.20
C THR A 66 -14.58 -3.54 -1.51
N PHE A 67 -13.60 -2.64 -1.67
CA PHE A 67 -13.59 -1.35 -1.00
C PHE A 67 -13.16 -0.24 -1.96
N THR A 68 -13.87 0.89 -1.94
CA THR A 68 -13.48 2.08 -2.71
C THR A 68 -12.74 3.06 -1.81
N PHE A 69 -11.45 3.24 -2.08
CA PHE A 69 -10.64 4.30 -1.50
C PHE A 69 -10.85 5.62 -2.27
N LYS A 70 -11.14 6.70 -1.55
CA LYS A 70 -11.31 8.04 -2.09
C LYS A 70 -10.09 8.89 -1.79
N GLY A 71 -9.41 9.34 -2.84
CA GLY A 71 -8.25 10.21 -2.73
C GLY A 71 -8.65 11.69 -2.59
N PRO A 72 -7.67 12.62 -2.63
CA PRO A 72 -7.95 14.03 -2.72
C PRO A 72 -8.74 14.34 -4.00
N TRP A 73 -9.76 15.17 -3.90
CA TRP A 73 -10.67 15.53 -5.00
C TRP A 73 -9.98 16.10 -6.26
N PHE A 74 -8.77 16.66 -6.11
CA PHE A 74 -7.99 17.27 -7.18
C PHE A 74 -6.97 16.32 -7.82
N ALA A 75 -6.74 15.14 -7.23
CA ALA A 75 -5.63 14.27 -7.62
C ALA A 75 -6.06 13.03 -8.41
N GLY A 76 -7.37 12.82 -8.62
CA GLY A 76 -7.87 11.63 -9.34
C GLY A 76 -7.48 10.29 -8.68
N MET A 77 -7.12 10.31 -7.39
CA MET A 77 -6.54 9.18 -6.66
C MET A 77 -7.58 8.18 -6.11
N ASP A 78 -8.72 8.06 -6.77
CA ASP A 78 -9.75 7.09 -6.36
C ASP A 78 -9.32 5.68 -6.78
N MET A 79 -9.31 4.74 -5.84
CA MET A 79 -8.86 3.37 -6.07
C MET A 79 -9.91 2.37 -5.62
N LEU A 80 -10.13 1.34 -6.43
CA LEU A 80 -10.95 0.19 -6.06
C LEU A 80 -10.04 -0.96 -5.62
N LEU A 81 -10.13 -1.30 -4.34
CA LEU A 81 -9.43 -2.43 -3.73
C LEU A 81 -10.38 -3.63 -3.74
N THR A 82 -9.92 -4.79 -4.23
CA THR A 82 -10.73 -6.01 -4.22
C THR A 82 -9.87 -7.24 -3.89
N ALA A 83 -10.41 -8.10 -3.04
CA ALA A 83 -9.90 -9.45 -2.76
C ALA A 83 -10.87 -10.53 -3.27
N ASP A 84 -11.94 -10.15 -3.97
CA ASP A 84 -12.84 -11.12 -4.58
C ASP A 84 -12.11 -11.86 -5.72
N PRO A 85 -11.98 -13.20 -5.64
CA PRO A 85 -11.28 -13.99 -6.63
C PRO A 85 -11.87 -13.84 -8.05
N VAL A 86 -13.18 -13.62 -8.17
CA VAL A 86 -13.86 -13.41 -9.47
C VAL A 86 -13.42 -12.10 -10.09
N ASN A 87 -13.42 -11.01 -9.30
CA ASN A 87 -12.99 -9.69 -9.75
C ASN A 87 -11.49 -9.68 -10.06
N ILE A 88 -10.66 -10.30 -9.23
CA ILE A 88 -9.21 -10.41 -9.47
C ILE A 88 -8.94 -11.17 -10.77
N HIS A 89 -9.60 -12.30 -10.99
CA HIS A 89 -9.42 -13.07 -12.22
C HIS A 89 -9.80 -12.25 -13.45
N TYR A 90 -10.92 -11.52 -13.37
CA TYR A 90 -11.36 -10.64 -14.44
C TYR A 90 -10.35 -9.53 -14.74
N LEU A 91 -9.88 -8.84 -13.70
CA LEU A 91 -8.93 -7.71 -13.81
C LEU A 91 -7.55 -8.16 -14.32
N VAL A 92 -7.01 -9.25 -13.78
CA VAL A 92 -5.60 -9.64 -14.01
C VAL A 92 -5.44 -10.59 -15.21
N ASN A 93 -6.45 -11.41 -15.50
CA ASN A 93 -6.34 -12.43 -16.55
C ASN A 93 -7.24 -12.12 -17.76
N SER A 94 -8.55 -12.01 -17.54
CA SER A 94 -9.52 -11.99 -18.65
C SER A 94 -9.56 -10.66 -19.39
N ASN A 95 -9.44 -9.54 -18.67
CA ASN A 95 -9.66 -8.21 -19.24
C ASN A 95 -8.55 -7.19 -18.91
N PHE A 96 -7.34 -7.69 -18.66
CA PHE A 96 -6.21 -6.87 -18.21
C PHE A 96 -5.88 -5.66 -19.09
N SER A 97 -6.07 -5.76 -20.41
CA SER A 97 -5.82 -4.64 -21.33
C SER A 97 -6.75 -3.45 -21.14
N ASN A 98 -7.96 -3.67 -20.62
CA ASN A 98 -8.92 -2.61 -20.34
C ASN A 98 -8.71 -1.96 -18.97
N PHE A 99 -7.88 -2.55 -18.10
CA PHE A 99 -7.51 -2.00 -16.79
C PHE A 99 -6.05 -1.52 -16.81
N ALA A 100 -5.70 -0.70 -17.80
CA ALA A 100 -4.44 0.02 -17.79
C ALA A 100 -4.44 1.03 -16.62
N LYS A 101 -3.33 1.16 -15.91
CA LYS A 101 -3.24 2.04 -14.73
C LYS A 101 -3.34 3.51 -15.12
N GLY A 102 -2.94 3.83 -16.35
CA GLY A 102 -3.09 5.17 -16.93
C GLY A 102 -2.04 6.15 -16.44
N SER A 103 -2.09 7.37 -17.00
CA SER A 103 -1.17 8.46 -16.66
C SER A 103 -1.28 8.88 -15.20
N ASP A 104 -2.50 8.91 -14.67
CA ASP A 104 -2.78 9.46 -13.35
C ASP A 104 -2.20 8.58 -12.24
N PHE A 105 -2.33 7.25 -12.38
CA PHE A 105 -1.65 6.31 -11.49
C PHE A 105 -0.13 6.43 -11.61
N LYS A 106 0.39 6.61 -12.83
CA LYS A 106 1.84 6.80 -13.02
C LYS A 106 2.34 8.06 -12.32
N GLU A 107 1.63 9.19 -12.44
CA GLU A 107 1.99 10.45 -11.80
C GLU A 107 2.00 10.34 -10.27
N VAL A 108 0.98 9.70 -9.71
CA VAL A 108 0.86 9.51 -8.25
C VAL A 108 1.97 8.59 -7.72
N PHE A 109 2.34 7.56 -8.48
CA PHE A 109 3.35 6.57 -8.10
C PHE A 109 4.71 6.78 -8.79
N ASP A 110 4.96 7.97 -9.32
CA ASP A 110 6.17 8.25 -10.11
C ASP A 110 7.44 8.14 -9.25
N ALA A 111 7.33 8.42 -7.95
CA ALA A 111 8.38 8.19 -6.96
C ALA A 111 8.86 6.72 -6.88
N PHE A 112 8.06 5.77 -7.38
CA PHE A 112 8.42 4.35 -7.52
C PHE A 112 8.93 4.01 -8.92
N GLU A 113 9.59 4.97 -9.59
CA GLU A 113 10.04 4.90 -10.98
C GLU A 113 10.65 3.53 -11.33
N GLY A 114 10.12 2.88 -12.37
CA GLY A 114 10.61 1.58 -12.85
C GLY A 114 10.15 0.34 -12.06
N ALA A 115 9.43 0.50 -10.95
CA ALA A 115 8.84 -0.63 -10.23
C ALA A 115 7.87 -1.42 -11.12
N LEU A 116 7.77 -2.73 -10.88
CA LEU A 116 6.80 -3.62 -11.55
C LEU A 116 5.37 -3.05 -11.49
N LEU A 117 5.06 -2.31 -10.42
CA LEU A 117 3.78 -1.69 -10.15
C LEU A 117 3.47 -0.47 -11.03
N THR A 118 4.47 0.19 -11.62
CA THR A 118 4.26 1.41 -12.43
C THR A 118 4.21 1.11 -13.92
N LYS A 119 4.58 -0.11 -14.35
CA LYS A 119 4.49 -0.53 -15.75
C LYS A 119 3.08 -0.98 -16.12
N ASP A 120 2.68 -0.65 -17.35
CA ASP A 120 1.39 -1.01 -17.93
C ASP A 120 1.46 -2.20 -18.88
N SER A 121 0.32 -2.87 -19.03
CA SER A 121 -0.01 -3.84 -20.08
C SER A 121 1.12 -4.84 -20.42
N VAL A 122 1.68 -4.76 -21.63
CA VAL A 122 2.69 -5.68 -22.16
C VAL A 122 3.99 -5.61 -21.37
N ALA A 123 4.41 -4.41 -20.94
CA ALA A 123 5.63 -4.23 -20.18
C ALA A 123 5.52 -4.89 -18.79
N TRP A 124 4.37 -4.74 -18.13
CA TRP A 124 4.08 -5.48 -16.89
C TRP A 124 4.11 -6.99 -17.12
N LYS A 125 3.46 -7.48 -18.19
CA LYS A 125 3.34 -8.92 -18.47
C LYS A 125 4.71 -9.54 -18.74
N ASN A 126 5.54 -8.85 -19.51
CA ASN A 126 6.89 -9.29 -19.83
C ASN A 126 7.78 -9.29 -18.58
N GLN A 127 7.72 -8.23 -17.77
CA GLN A 127 8.51 -8.17 -16.54
C GLN A 127 8.05 -9.22 -15.52
N ARG A 128 6.74 -9.40 -15.32
CA ARG A 128 6.23 -10.46 -14.44
C ARG A 128 6.70 -11.84 -14.89
N LYS A 129 6.65 -12.14 -16.20
CA LYS A 129 7.14 -13.42 -16.74
C LYS A 129 8.64 -13.59 -16.48
N ALA A 130 9.44 -12.56 -16.73
CA ALA A 130 10.89 -12.60 -16.46
C ALA A 130 11.17 -12.83 -14.97
N THR A 131 10.50 -12.09 -14.08
CA THR A 131 10.62 -12.26 -12.63
C THR A 131 10.17 -13.66 -12.18
N GLN A 132 9.09 -14.21 -12.75
CA GLN A 132 8.64 -15.55 -12.42
C GLN A 132 9.64 -16.63 -12.86
N VAL A 133 10.26 -16.48 -14.03
CA VAL A 133 11.35 -17.38 -14.47
C VAL A 133 12.56 -17.26 -13.55
N MET A 134 12.92 -16.03 -13.17
CA MET A 134 14.05 -15.74 -12.29
C MET A 134 13.87 -16.34 -10.89
N ILE A 135 12.69 -16.20 -10.28
CA ILE A 135 12.36 -16.79 -8.97
C ILE A 135 12.30 -18.32 -9.03
N ASN A 136 11.81 -18.88 -10.14
CA ASN A 136 11.77 -20.34 -10.32
C ASN A 136 13.12 -20.94 -10.76
N HIS A 137 14.13 -20.12 -10.98
CA HIS A 137 15.46 -20.58 -11.37
C HIS A 137 16.13 -21.36 -10.23
N GLN A 138 16.80 -22.47 -10.55
CA GLN A 138 17.47 -23.32 -9.54
C GLN A 138 18.51 -22.54 -8.71
N GLY A 139 19.17 -21.55 -9.30
CA GLY A 139 20.11 -20.68 -8.57
C GLY A 139 19.44 -19.87 -7.46
N PHE A 140 18.23 -19.34 -7.70
CA PHE A 140 17.46 -18.63 -6.68
C PHE A 140 16.98 -19.60 -5.60
N GLN A 141 16.48 -20.78 -5.99
CA GLN A 141 16.06 -21.82 -5.05
C GLN A 141 17.23 -22.25 -4.16
N ARG A 142 18.45 -22.40 -4.70
CA ARG A 142 19.65 -22.76 -3.93
C ARG A 142 20.10 -21.68 -2.96
N LEU A 143 19.95 -20.40 -3.32
CA LEU A 143 20.26 -19.28 -2.41
C LEU A 143 19.20 -19.10 -1.33
N SER A 144 17.95 -19.46 -1.63
CA SER A 144 16.81 -19.38 -0.70
C SER A 144 16.74 -20.59 0.23
N MET A 145 17.17 -21.76 -0.22
CA MET A 145 17.28 -22.97 0.59
C MET A 145 18.56 -22.92 1.42
N THR A 146 18.42 -22.83 2.74
CA THR A 146 19.54 -22.97 3.68
C THR A 146 19.48 -24.32 4.38
N GLU A 147 20.64 -24.83 4.81
CA GLU A 147 20.74 -25.99 5.70
C GLU A 147 19.87 -25.77 6.96
N GLU A 148 19.16 -26.82 7.39
CA GLU A 148 18.16 -26.78 8.46
C GLU A 148 18.69 -26.05 9.71
N GLY A 149 18.03 -24.94 10.09
CA GLY A 149 18.29 -24.23 11.34
C GLY A 149 18.79 -22.78 11.20
N THR A 150 19.05 -22.29 9.99
CA THR A 150 19.58 -20.93 9.79
C THR A 150 18.50 -19.97 9.27
N THR A 151 18.38 -18.78 9.88
CA THR A 151 17.47 -17.73 9.39
C THR A 151 18.00 -17.13 8.10
N VAL A 152 17.23 -17.20 7.02
CA VAL A 152 17.59 -16.64 5.71
C VAL A 152 17.15 -15.20 5.63
N ASP A 153 18.10 -14.29 5.43
CA ASP A 153 17.78 -12.92 5.07
C ASP A 153 17.44 -12.85 3.58
N LEU A 154 16.14 -12.81 3.27
CA LEU A 154 15.67 -12.65 1.90
C LEU A 154 16.19 -11.36 1.25
N GLN A 155 16.46 -10.31 2.01
CA GLN A 155 17.02 -9.07 1.46
C GLN A 155 18.43 -9.30 0.90
N ASP A 156 19.27 -10.08 1.60
CA ASP A 156 20.60 -10.48 1.12
C ASP A 156 20.48 -11.38 -0.12
N VAL A 157 19.60 -12.38 -0.08
CA VAL A 157 19.36 -13.30 -1.21
C VAL A 157 18.94 -12.54 -2.47
N PHE A 158 17.97 -11.63 -2.35
CA PHE A 158 17.53 -10.82 -3.49
C PHE A 158 18.63 -9.88 -4.00
N ARG A 159 19.43 -9.28 -3.12
CA ARG A 159 20.56 -8.43 -3.52
C ARG A 159 21.59 -9.24 -4.30
N ARG A 160 22.08 -10.34 -3.73
CA ARG A 160 23.08 -11.21 -4.38
C ARG A 160 22.59 -11.71 -5.73
N PHE A 161 21.36 -12.20 -5.79
CA PHE A 161 20.83 -12.74 -7.04
C PHE A 161 20.57 -11.69 -8.11
N THR A 162 20.32 -10.43 -7.73
CA THR A 162 20.06 -9.35 -8.69
C THR A 162 21.35 -8.67 -9.19
N PHE A 163 22.39 -8.59 -8.36
CA PHE A 163 23.58 -7.81 -8.66
C PHE A 163 24.87 -8.63 -8.85
N ASP A 164 24.94 -9.85 -8.31
CA ASP A 164 26.15 -10.69 -8.38
C ASP A 164 26.07 -11.81 -9.44
N THR A 165 24.96 -11.89 -10.18
CA THR A 165 24.75 -12.86 -11.29
C THR A 165 24.71 -12.14 -12.64
#